data_AF-A0A834C4Y9-F1
#
_entry.id   AF-A0A834C4Y9-F1
#
_cell.length_a   1.000
_cell.length_b   1.000
_cell.length_c   1.000
_cell.angle_alpha   90.00
_cell.angle_beta   90.00
_cell.angle_gamma   90.00
#
_symmetry.space_group_name_H-M   'P 1'
#
loop_
_entity.id
_entity.type
_entity.pdbx_description
1 polymer ?
#
loop_
_entity_poly.entity_id
_entity_poly.type
_entity_poly.pdbx_seq_one_letter_code
_entity_poly.pdbx_strand_id
1 'polypeptide(L)'
;MSDVNKTIQKWHASFRKGSDFDSWGQLVEAIDEYQILARQIQKEIHTTSSTDFTEEQKKTLGKIATCLEMRSASLQCTQSKEDFKLEDLKKIESIIENILTYNKEFPFDVQPVPSRRILAPGEEEDLDLDDDEDAGACASEAFASRAPGTVNPAHLAAMFYFYVSSSLKAI
;
A
#
# COMPACT_ATOMS: atom_id res chain seq x y z
N MET A 1 -2.00 26.55 -17.85
CA MET A 1 -1.89 25.65 -16.68
C MET A 1 -0.73 24.70 -16.93
N SER A 2 0.31 24.73 -16.10
CA SER A 2 1.49 23.87 -16.26
C SER A 2 1.16 22.41 -15.99
N ASP A 3 2.00 21.48 -16.45
CA ASP A 3 1.76 20.04 -16.29
C ASP A 3 1.80 19.62 -14.82
N VAL A 4 2.68 20.22 -14.01
CA VAL A 4 2.68 20.03 -12.55
C VAL A 4 1.34 20.38 -11.91
N ASN A 5 0.69 21.48 -12.33
CA ASN A 5 -0.63 21.85 -11.81
C ASN A 5 -1.70 20.82 -12.21
N LYS A 6 -1.62 20.25 -13.41
CA LYS A 6 -2.55 19.18 -13.84
C LYS A 6 -2.34 17.91 -13.02
N THR A 7 -1.09 17.56 -12.71
CA THR A 7 -0.76 16.41 -11.86
C THR A 7 -1.32 16.59 -10.45
N ILE A 8 -1.14 17.77 -9.85
CA ILE A 8 -1.69 18.10 -8.53
C ILE A 8 -3.22 18.01 -8.52
N GLN A 9 -3.89 18.55 -9.56
CA GLN A 9 -5.35 18.46 -9.66
C GLN A 9 -5.85 17.01 -9.81
N LYS A 10 -5.11 16.15 -10.53
CA LYS A 10 -5.42 14.71 -10.61
C LYS A 10 -5.27 14.04 -9.26
N TRP A 11 -4.19 14.32 -8.53
CA TRP A 11 -3.97 13.78 -7.19
C TRP A 11 -5.05 14.22 -6.21
N HIS A 12 -5.42 15.49 -6.23
CA HIS A 12 -6.50 16.03 -5.41
C HIS A 12 -7.86 15.37 -5.75
N ALA A 13 -8.16 15.17 -7.03
CA ALA A 13 -9.38 14.48 -7.45
C ALA A 13 -9.39 13.00 -7.01
N SER A 14 -8.28 12.29 -7.15
CA SER A 14 -8.11 10.91 -6.70
C SER A 14 -8.24 10.80 -5.17
N PHE A 15 -7.65 11.73 -4.42
CA PHE A 15 -7.78 11.81 -2.96
C PHE A 15 -9.24 11.95 -2.52
N ARG A 16 -9.99 12.88 -3.13
CA ARG A 16 -11.41 13.08 -2.83
C ARG A 16 -12.23 11.84 -3.15
N LYS A 17 -11.97 11.21 -4.29
CA LYS A 17 -12.62 9.95 -4.66
C LYS A 17 -12.39 8.85 -3.62
N GLY A 18 -11.15 8.67 -3.15
CA GLY A 18 -10.84 7.71 -2.09
C GLY A 18 -11.55 8.06 -0.77
N SER A 19 -11.57 9.34 -0.42
CA SER A 19 -12.26 9.85 0.78
C SER A 19 -13.77 9.67 0.73
N ASP A 20 -14.39 9.81 -0.45
CA ASP A 20 -15.82 9.57 -0.65
C ASP A 20 -16.14 8.08 -0.46
N PHE A 21 -15.36 7.18 -1.06
CA PHE A 21 -15.51 5.74 -0.85
C PHE A 21 -15.36 5.35 0.63
N ASP A 22 -14.33 5.87 1.29
CA ASP A 22 -14.08 5.64 2.72
C ASP A 22 -15.28 6.10 3.57
N SER A 23 -15.79 7.31 3.29
CA SER A 23 -16.97 7.86 3.96
C SER A 23 -18.24 7.06 3.71
N TRP A 24 -18.37 6.42 2.55
CA TRP A 24 -19.49 5.54 2.21
C TRP A 24 -19.34 4.10 2.71
N GLY A 25 -18.18 3.74 3.27
CA GLY A 25 -17.88 2.37 3.69
C GLY A 25 -17.51 1.42 2.54
N GLN A 26 -17.18 1.96 1.35
CA GLN A 26 -16.62 1.20 0.23
C GLN A 26 -15.11 0.99 0.47
N LEU A 27 -14.79 0.12 1.43
CA LEU A 27 -13.43 -0.02 1.95
C LEU A 27 -12.44 -0.51 0.88
N VAL A 28 -12.84 -1.46 0.03
CA VAL A 28 -11.99 -2.02 -1.03
C VAL A 28 -11.61 -0.93 -2.03
N GLU A 29 -12.59 -0.16 -2.50
CA GLU A 29 -12.39 0.94 -3.44
C GLU A 29 -11.58 2.08 -2.82
N ALA A 30 -11.80 2.39 -1.54
CA ALA A 30 -11.02 3.38 -0.81
C ALA A 30 -9.54 2.97 -0.71
N ILE A 31 -9.28 1.73 -0.29
CA ILE A 31 -7.93 1.15 -0.20
C ILE A 31 -7.24 1.22 -1.57
N ASP A 32 -7.89 0.75 -2.63
CA ASP A 32 -7.32 0.74 -3.97
C ASP A 32 -6.97 2.15 -4.44
N GLU A 33 -7.89 3.11 -4.26
CA GLU A 33 -7.67 4.49 -4.68
C GLU A 33 -6.51 5.14 -3.89
N TYR A 34 -6.47 4.97 -2.56
CA TYR A 34 -5.38 5.51 -1.73
C TYR A 34 -4.02 4.88 -2.08
N GLN A 35 -3.95 3.57 -2.31
CA GLN A 35 -2.72 2.91 -2.72
C GLN A 35 -2.26 3.32 -4.12
N ILE A 36 -3.19 3.48 -5.07
CA ILE A 36 -2.88 3.98 -6.41
C ILE A 36 -2.30 5.40 -6.31
N LEU A 37 -2.94 6.27 -5.53
CA LEU A 37 -2.49 7.64 -5.34
C LEU A 37 -1.10 7.70 -4.67
N ALA A 38 -0.88 6.91 -3.61
CA ALA A 38 0.41 6.81 -2.95
C ALA A 38 1.52 6.40 -3.93
N ARG A 39 1.26 5.38 -4.77
CA ARG A 39 2.20 4.93 -5.80
C ARG A 39 2.48 6.01 -6.86
N GLN A 40 1.46 6.75 -7.29
CA GLN A 40 1.63 7.85 -8.25
C GLN A 40 2.51 8.97 -7.68
N ILE A 41 2.27 9.35 -6.43
CA ILE A 41 3.07 10.36 -5.74
C ILE A 41 4.51 9.89 -5.58
N GLN A 42 4.72 8.65 -5.12
CA GLN A 42 6.05 8.06 -4.99
C GLN A 42 6.79 8.00 -6.33
N LYS A 43 6.09 7.67 -7.42
CA LYS A 43 6.68 7.66 -8.76
C LYS A 43 7.19 9.04 -9.17
N GLU A 44 6.44 10.11 -8.90
CA GLU A 44 6.90 11.47 -9.22
C GLU A 44 8.11 11.90 -8.36
N ILE A 45 8.16 11.49 -7.08
CA ILE A 45 9.32 11.79 -6.21
C ILE A 45 10.62 11.21 -6.78
N HIS A 46 10.57 9.96 -7.27
CA HIS A 46 11.72 9.22 -7.78
C HIS A 46 12.02 9.49 -9.27
N THR A 47 11.18 10.25 -9.96
CA THR A 47 11.40 10.57 -11.38
C THR A 47 12.53 11.59 -11.49
N THR A 48 13.73 11.11 -11.84
CA THR A 48 14.97 11.91 -11.91
C THR A 48 14.94 12.97 -13.02
N SER A 49 14.06 12.83 -14.00
CA SER A 49 13.96 13.73 -15.15
C SER A 49 13.05 14.94 -14.92
N SER A 50 12.27 14.98 -13.83
CA SER A 50 11.37 16.10 -13.55
C SER A 50 11.98 17.06 -12.52
N THR A 51 12.08 18.33 -12.89
CA THR A 51 12.40 19.44 -11.96
C THR A 51 11.12 20.10 -11.42
N ASP A 52 9.99 19.41 -11.58
CA ASP A 52 8.65 19.93 -11.29
C ASP A 52 8.42 20.17 -9.79
N PHE A 53 9.17 19.48 -8.92
CA PHE A 53 9.10 19.61 -7.47
C PHE A 53 10.48 19.78 -6.85
N THR A 54 10.57 20.67 -5.85
CA THR A 54 11.77 20.85 -5.02
C THR A 54 11.95 19.68 -4.05
N GLU A 55 13.14 19.51 -3.49
CA GLU A 55 13.42 18.45 -2.51
C GLU A 55 12.52 18.56 -1.26
N GLU A 56 12.18 19.78 -0.82
CA GLU A 56 11.27 19.99 0.31
C GLU A 56 9.83 19.59 -0.02
N GLN A 57 9.38 19.88 -1.24
CA GLN A 57 8.07 19.45 -1.74
C GLN A 57 8.03 17.93 -1.86
N LYS A 58 9.10 17.29 -2.36
CA LYS A 58 9.22 15.83 -2.44
C LYS A 58 9.18 15.17 -1.08
N LYS A 59 9.82 15.74 -0.05
CA LYS A 59 9.67 15.26 1.34
C LYS A 59 8.23 15.32 1.82
N THR A 60 7.55 16.43 1.56
CA THR A 60 6.13 16.61 1.93
C THR A 60 5.23 15.60 1.20
N LEU A 61 5.47 15.39 -0.10
CA LEU A 61 4.81 14.36 -0.91
C LEU A 61 5.05 12.95 -0.36
N GLY A 62 6.28 12.65 0.08
CA GLY A 62 6.61 11.37 0.73
C GLY A 62 5.80 11.13 2.00
N LYS A 63 5.60 12.17 2.83
CA LYS A 63 4.76 12.09 4.01
C LYS A 63 3.27 11.89 3.66
N ILE A 64 2.77 12.55 2.61
CA ILE A 64 1.40 12.34 2.10
C ILE A 64 1.22 10.88 1.68
N ALA A 65 2.18 10.30 0.95
CA ALA A 65 2.13 8.90 0.56
C ALA A 65 2.08 7.96 1.78
N THR A 66 2.88 8.22 2.82
CA THR A 66 2.82 7.46 4.08
C THR A 66 1.43 7.55 4.73
N CYS A 67 0.82 8.73 4.80
CA CYS A 67 -0.53 8.88 5.37
C CYS A 67 -1.58 8.06 4.61
N LEU A 68 -1.49 8.01 3.28
CA LEU A 68 -2.37 7.20 2.43
C LEU A 68 -2.20 5.71 2.70
N GLU A 69 -0.97 5.23 2.87
CA GLU A 69 -0.68 3.84 3.22
C GLU A 69 -1.15 3.48 4.63
N MET A 70 -0.93 4.36 5.61
CA MET A 70 -1.44 4.19 6.97
C MET A 70 -2.97 4.08 7.00
N ARG A 71 -3.68 4.91 6.23
CA ARG A 71 -5.14 4.77 6.10
C ARG A 71 -5.51 3.46 5.43
N SER A 72 -4.85 3.11 4.33
CA SER A 72 -5.12 1.86 3.62
C SER A 72 -4.95 0.64 4.53
N ALA A 73 -3.88 0.61 5.33
CA ALA A 73 -3.63 -0.43 6.33
C ALA A 73 -4.68 -0.45 7.45
N SER A 74 -5.09 0.73 7.94
CA SER A 74 -6.15 0.85 8.95
C SER A 74 -7.50 0.36 8.42
N LEU A 75 -7.80 0.56 7.14
CA LEU A 75 -9.01 0.03 6.49
C LEU A 75 -8.97 -1.49 6.27
N GLN A 76 -7.78 -2.08 6.16
CA GLN A 76 -7.60 -3.53 5.99
C GLN A 76 -7.63 -4.31 7.32
N CYS A 77 -7.28 -3.66 8.43
CA CYS A 77 -7.17 -4.32 9.73
C CYS A 77 -8.40 -4.07 10.60
N THR A 78 -9.15 -5.11 10.95
CA THR A 78 -10.30 -5.01 11.87
C THR A 78 -9.90 -4.94 13.35
N GLN A 79 -8.60 -4.89 13.69
CA GLN A 79 -8.12 -5.12 15.07
C GLN A 79 -6.83 -4.38 15.46
N SER A 80 -6.47 -3.27 14.81
CA SER A 80 -5.31 -2.46 15.20
C SER A 80 -5.61 -1.46 16.33
N LYS A 81 -4.62 -1.23 17.20
CA LYS A 81 -4.68 -0.28 18.33
C LYS A 81 -4.40 1.18 17.92
N GLU A 82 -3.79 1.38 16.74
CA GLU A 82 -3.48 2.69 16.18
C GLU A 82 -4.18 2.84 14.83
N ASP A 83 -5.41 3.34 14.87
CA ASP A 83 -6.19 3.62 13.66
C ASP A 83 -5.91 5.03 13.17
N PHE A 84 -5.36 5.14 11.95
CA PHE A 84 -5.23 6.42 11.27
C PHE A 84 -6.60 6.84 10.73
N LYS A 85 -7.22 7.85 11.37
CA LYS A 85 -8.61 8.23 11.12
C LYS A 85 -8.78 8.98 9.80
N LEU A 86 -9.97 8.87 9.20
CA LEU A 86 -10.33 9.65 8.02
C LEU A 86 -10.30 11.16 8.29
N GLU A 87 -10.67 11.60 9.49
CA GLU A 87 -10.60 13.01 9.91
C GLU A 87 -9.18 13.55 9.86
N ASP A 88 -8.20 12.73 10.26
CA ASP A 88 -6.79 13.07 10.17
C ASP A 88 -6.34 13.06 8.71
N LEU A 89 -6.70 12.02 7.95
CA LEU A 89 -6.38 11.97 6.53
C LEU A 89 -6.85 13.22 5.77
N LYS A 90 -8.06 13.73 6.04
CA LYS A 90 -8.59 14.96 5.41
C LYS A 90 -7.72 16.19 5.61
N LYS A 91 -6.88 16.24 6.66
CA LYS A 91 -5.92 17.35 6.84
C LYS A 91 -4.92 17.43 5.68
N ILE A 92 -4.62 16.31 5.01
CA ILE A 92 -3.68 16.28 3.87
C ILE A 92 -4.30 16.78 2.57
N GLU A 93 -5.64 16.87 2.45
CA GLU A 93 -6.33 17.36 1.24
C GLU A 93 -5.83 18.75 0.85
N SER A 94 -5.84 19.67 1.82
CA SER A 94 -5.35 21.03 1.64
C SER A 94 -3.85 21.10 1.32
N ILE A 95 -3.06 20.13 1.81
CA ILE A 95 -1.61 20.06 1.57
C ILE A 95 -1.35 19.62 0.13
N ILE A 96 -2.11 18.64 -0.38
CA ILE A 96 -2.02 18.19 -1.78
C ILE A 96 -2.30 19.36 -2.73
N GLU A 97 -3.42 20.06 -2.52
CA GLU A 97 -3.81 21.20 -3.38
C GLU A 97 -2.77 22.33 -3.36
N ASN A 98 -2.14 22.57 -2.21
CA ASN A 98 -1.20 23.67 -1.99
C ASN A 98 0.27 23.22 -1.98
N ILE A 99 0.61 22.05 -2.51
CA ILE A 99 1.98 21.48 -2.37
C ILE A 99 3.08 22.42 -2.88
N LEU A 100 2.79 23.23 -3.89
CA LEU A 100 3.76 24.17 -4.47
C LEU A 100 4.06 25.37 -3.56
N THR A 101 3.13 25.72 -2.67
CA THR A 101 3.19 26.88 -1.76
C THR A 101 3.23 26.48 -0.29
N TYR A 102 3.14 25.18 0.01
CA TYR A 102 3.15 24.65 1.37
C TYR A 102 4.52 24.86 2.03
N ASN A 103 4.54 25.63 3.09
CA ASN A 103 5.76 26.02 3.83
C ASN A 103 5.60 25.86 5.34
N LYS A 104 4.63 25.06 5.78
CA LYS A 104 4.34 24.80 7.20
C LYS A 104 4.90 23.45 7.61
N GLU A 105 5.01 23.24 8.91
CA GLU A 105 5.31 21.91 9.45
C GLU A 105 4.20 20.93 9.07
N PHE A 106 4.57 19.70 8.70
CA PHE A 106 3.61 18.67 8.34
C PHE A 106 2.82 18.23 9.58
N PRO A 107 1.49 18.05 9.52
CA PRO A 107 0.66 17.86 10.72
C PRO A 107 0.80 16.50 11.41
N PHE A 108 1.62 15.60 10.87
CA PHE A 108 1.83 14.25 11.38
C PHE A 108 3.32 13.92 11.50
N ASP A 109 3.69 13.24 12.57
CA ASP A 109 5.03 12.67 12.73
C ASP A 109 5.11 11.33 11.98
N VAL A 110 5.26 11.43 10.66
CA VAL A 110 5.36 10.27 9.77
C VAL A 110 6.68 10.31 9.02
N GLN A 111 7.29 9.14 8.88
CA GLN A 111 8.47 8.95 8.06
C GLN A 111 8.04 8.46 6.66
N PRO A 112 8.66 8.93 5.56
CA PRO A 112 8.42 8.40 4.23
C PRO A 112 8.66 6.89 4.23
N VAL A 113 7.66 6.11 3.80
CA VAL A 113 7.82 4.67 3.69
C VAL A 113 8.84 4.38 2.59
N PRO A 114 9.91 3.61 2.87
CA PRO A 114 10.83 3.17 1.83
C PRO A 114 10.05 2.37 0.79
N SER A 115 10.28 2.65 -0.49
CA SER A 115 9.66 1.94 -1.62
C SER A 115 9.93 0.43 -1.52
N ARG A 116 9.07 -0.32 -0.82
CA ARG A 116 9.10 -1.78 -0.83
C ARG A 116 8.64 -2.18 -2.22
N ARG A 117 9.54 -2.85 -2.96
CA ARG A 117 9.13 -3.60 -4.15
C ARG A 117 8.04 -4.55 -3.67
N ILE A 118 6.81 -4.32 -4.12
CA ILE A 118 5.75 -5.30 -3.95
C ILE A 118 6.17 -6.46 -4.85
N LEU A 119 6.91 -7.41 -4.31
CA LEU A 119 7.00 -8.72 -4.92
C LEU A 119 5.55 -9.22 -4.98
N ALA A 120 5.12 -9.69 -6.15
CA ALA A 120 3.81 -10.26 -6.29
C ALA A 120 3.62 -11.36 -5.22
N PRO A 121 2.38 -11.60 -4.72
CA PRO A 121 2.13 -12.74 -3.82
C PRO A 121 2.61 -14.03 -4.49
N GLY A 122 3.82 -14.51 -4.14
CA GLY A 122 4.48 -15.64 -4.80
C GLY A 122 6.00 -15.61 -4.94
N GLU A 123 6.76 -14.58 -4.54
CA GLU A 123 8.23 -14.73 -4.40
C GLU A 123 8.57 -15.14 -2.97
N GLU A 124 8.90 -16.42 -2.85
CA GLU A 124 9.58 -17.00 -1.70
C GLU A 124 10.99 -16.40 -1.57
N GLU A 125 11.34 -16.00 -0.34
CA GLU A 125 12.69 -15.59 0.03
C GLU A 125 13.56 -16.86 -0.01
N ASP A 126 14.30 -17.03 -1.12
CA ASP A 126 15.33 -18.05 -1.28
C ASP A 126 16.42 -17.77 -0.24
N LEU A 127 16.37 -18.52 0.87
CA LEU A 127 17.45 -18.56 1.83
C LEU A 127 18.58 -19.33 1.16
N ASP A 128 19.47 -18.61 0.48
CA ASP A 128 20.86 -19.03 0.23
C ASP A 128 21.50 -19.31 1.59
N LEU A 129 21.27 -20.52 2.09
CA LEU A 129 22.06 -21.13 3.16
C LEU A 129 23.41 -21.47 2.53
N ASP A 130 24.34 -20.53 2.68
CA ASP A 130 25.73 -20.77 2.36
C ASP A 130 26.22 -21.95 3.22
N ASP A 131 26.81 -22.89 2.50
CA ASP A 131 27.28 -24.20 2.91
C ASP A 131 28.44 -24.05 3.90
N ASP A 132 28.37 -24.70 5.06
CA ASP A 132 29.57 -25.09 5.79
C ASP A 132 29.35 -26.48 6.41
N GLU A 133 30.10 -27.43 5.86
CA GLU A 133 30.16 -28.84 6.20
C GLU A 133 30.51 -29.08 7.69
N ASP A 134 29.74 -29.94 8.36
CA ASP A 134 30.35 -30.98 9.19
C ASP A 134 29.46 -32.24 9.25
N ALA A 135 30.14 -33.38 9.14
CA ALA A 135 29.60 -34.69 8.81
C ALA A 135 28.97 -35.43 10.00
N GLY A 136 27.90 -36.21 9.77
CA GLY A 136 27.40 -37.14 10.79
C GLY A 136 26.08 -37.86 10.51
N ALA A 137 26.10 -38.81 9.57
CA ALA A 137 25.11 -39.83 9.24
C ALA A 137 23.98 -40.17 10.26
N CYS A 138 22.72 -40.25 9.80
CA CYS A 138 22.04 -41.54 9.55
C CYS A 138 20.70 -41.37 8.78
N ALA A 139 20.43 -42.38 7.95
CA ALA A 139 19.38 -42.52 6.94
C ALA A 139 17.91 -42.42 7.38
N SER A 140 17.05 -41.88 6.50
CA SER A 140 16.07 -42.72 5.78
C SER A 140 15.38 -42.01 4.61
N GLU A 141 15.31 -42.78 3.53
CA GLU A 141 14.55 -42.70 2.28
C GLU A 141 13.38 -41.71 2.18
N ALA A 142 13.28 -40.97 1.07
CA ALA A 142 12.49 -41.40 -0.10
C ALA A 142 12.15 -40.25 -1.08
N PHE A 143 12.48 -40.49 -2.35
CA PHE A 143 11.73 -40.15 -3.57
C PHE A 143 11.35 -38.69 -3.94
N ALA A 144 12.10 -38.20 -4.95
CA ALA A 144 11.64 -37.87 -6.30
C ALA A 144 10.81 -36.58 -6.60
N SER A 145 11.47 -35.73 -7.39
CA SER A 145 11.04 -35.23 -8.71
C SER A 145 9.81 -34.33 -8.84
N ARG A 146 10.10 -33.04 -9.11
CA ARG A 146 9.74 -32.26 -10.32
C ARG A 146 8.23 -31.95 -10.58
N ALA A 147 7.97 -30.64 -10.66
CA ALA A 147 6.77 -29.86 -11.04
C ALA A 147 6.02 -30.30 -12.34
N PRO A 148 4.97 -29.61 -12.86
CA PRO A 148 4.16 -28.48 -12.32
C PRO A 148 2.62 -28.64 -12.49
N GLY A 149 1.85 -27.74 -11.87
CA GLY A 149 0.55 -27.29 -12.38
C GLY A 149 -0.64 -27.36 -11.41
N THR A 150 -1.42 -26.27 -11.40
CA THR A 150 -2.77 -26.08 -10.82
C THR A 150 -2.84 -25.52 -9.38
N VAL A 151 -3.13 -24.22 -9.27
CA VAL A 151 -3.70 -23.61 -8.06
C VAL A 151 -5.11 -24.14 -7.85
N ASN A 152 -5.10 -25.24 -7.12
CA ASN A 152 -5.96 -25.71 -6.05
C ASN A 152 -7.34 -25.02 -5.85
N PRO A 153 -8.46 -25.78 -5.90
CA PRO A 153 -9.80 -25.30 -5.52
C PRO A 153 -9.94 -24.79 -4.07
N ALA A 154 -8.89 -24.90 -3.25
CA ALA A 154 -8.84 -24.35 -1.90
C ALA A 154 -8.95 -22.81 -1.84
N HIS A 155 -8.51 -22.09 -2.87
CA HIS A 155 -8.59 -20.62 -2.88
C HIS A 155 -10.02 -20.11 -3.16
N LEU A 156 -10.77 -20.84 -4.00
CA LEU A 156 -12.21 -20.59 -4.19
C LEU A 156 -13.00 -20.95 -2.93
N ALA A 157 -12.57 -21.99 -2.20
CA ALA A 157 -13.19 -22.37 -0.93
C ALA A 157 -13.04 -21.28 0.15
N ALA A 158 -11.89 -20.59 0.21
CA ALA A 158 -11.66 -19.51 1.16
C ALA A 158 -12.54 -18.27 0.89
N MET A 159 -12.72 -17.89 -0.38
CA MET A 159 -13.61 -16.79 -0.79
C MET A 159 -15.09 -17.12 -0.51
N PHE A 160 -15.51 -18.36 -0.75
CA PHE A 160 -16.86 -18.82 -0.41
C PHE A 160 -17.12 -18.88 1.10
N TYR A 161 -16.13 -19.29 1.92
CA TYR A 161 -16.28 -19.36 3.37
C TYR A 161 -16.48 -17.98 4.02
N PHE A 162 -15.80 -16.96 3.50
CA PHE A 162 -15.96 -15.56 3.96
C PHE A 162 -17.35 -14.99 3.60
N TYR A 163 -17.85 -15.30 2.40
CA TYR A 163 -19.14 -14.82 1.92
C TYR A 163 -20.34 -15.47 2.65
N VAL A 164 -20.27 -16.79 2.88
CA VAL A 164 -21.33 -17.54 3.61
C VAL A 164 -21.33 -17.20 5.11
N SER A 165 -20.17 -17.02 5.73
CA SER A 165 -20.08 -16.64 7.16
C SER A 165 -20.57 -15.23 7.46
N SER A 166 -20.45 -14.32 6.48
CA SER A 166 -20.96 -12.95 6.61
C SER A 166 -22.49 -12.89 6.46
N SER A 167 -23.09 -13.80 5.68
CA SER A 167 -24.54 -13.86 5.49
C SER A 167 -25.28 -14.58 6.63
N LEU A 168 -24.61 -15.49 7.35
CA LEU A 168 -25.24 -16.26 8.45
C LEU A 168 -25.29 -15.52 9.80
N LYS A 169 -24.66 -14.34 9.90
CA LYS A 169 -24.73 -13.46 11.08
C LYS A 169 -25.82 -12.40 10.98
N ALA A 170 -26.62 -12.42 9.92
CA ALA A 170 -27.64 -11.40 9.62
C ALA A 170 -29.09 -11.92 9.57
N ILE A 171 -29.37 -13.13 10.06
CA ILE A 171 -30.73 -13.68 10.30
C ILE A 171 -30.74 -14.29 11.69
#